data_AF-A0A915PII6-F1
#
_entry.id   AF-A0A915PII6-F1
#
_cell.length_a   1.000
_cell.length_b   1.000
_cell.length_c   1.000
_cell.angle_alpha   90.00
_cell.angle_beta   90.00
_cell.angle_gamma   90.00
#
_symmetry.space_group_name_H-M   'P 1'
#
loop_
_entity.id
_entity.type
_entity.pdbx_description
1 polymer ?
#
loop_
_entity_poly.entity_id
_entity_poly.type
_entity_poly.pdbx_seq_one_letter_code
_entity_poly.pdbx_strand_id
1 'polypeptide(L)'
;MWYAESVLDAGEVSRTISIPISFTTLSVSSMSNVPKPRLCRLRKHDPTEEFGFNLHAEKNRGHFVGAVDKNGIGERAGLQMGQRIVGVNGQLIYPSTAHKEVVSLIKKNPLRTELLVASEEVDQWYTENHVEYSFGRVDFYNLETGSSGGIMG
;
A
#
# COMPACT_ATOMS: atom_id res chain seq x y z
N MET A 1 -12.06 33.60 -50.62
CA MET A 1 -10.60 33.86 -50.71
C MET A 1 -9.89 32.55 -50.43
N TRP A 2 -9.15 32.07 -51.45
CA TRP A 2 -8.06 31.06 -51.46
C TRP A 2 -8.41 29.61 -51.05
N TYR A 3 -8.40 28.62 -51.98
CA TYR A 3 -7.26 27.77 -52.45
C TYR A 3 -6.65 26.97 -51.27
N ALA A 4 -6.47 25.63 -51.26
CA ALA A 4 -6.01 24.73 -52.31
C ALA A 4 -6.22 23.22 -51.94
N GLU A 5 -6.32 22.37 -52.99
CA GLU A 5 -5.65 21.06 -53.20
C GLU A 5 -5.68 19.97 -52.10
N SER A 6 -6.34 18.79 -52.25
CA SER A 6 -6.01 17.62 -53.10
C SER A 6 -4.52 17.24 -53.17
N VAL A 7 -4.14 16.10 -52.57
CA VAL A 7 -3.43 14.91 -53.13
C VAL A 7 -3.05 13.96 -51.95
N LEU A 8 -3.51 12.70 -51.91
CA LEU A 8 -2.76 11.44 -52.25
C LEU A 8 -1.41 11.33 -51.50
N ASP A 9 -0.99 10.26 -50.82
CA ASP A 9 -1.19 8.82 -51.00
C ASP A 9 -0.57 8.04 -49.81
N ALA A 10 -1.03 6.80 -49.64
CA ALA A 10 -0.38 5.61 -49.07
C ALA A 10 0.16 5.56 -47.62
N GLY A 11 -0.14 4.41 -46.99
CA GLY A 11 0.69 3.79 -45.96
C GLY A 11 0.04 3.77 -44.58
N GLU A 12 -0.91 2.88 -44.32
CA GLU A 12 -0.66 1.55 -43.75
C GLU A 12 -0.98 1.49 -42.23
N VAL A 13 -2.02 0.71 -41.94
CA VAL A 13 -2.46 0.11 -40.66
C VAL A 13 -2.51 0.97 -39.40
N SER A 14 -3.73 1.35 -39.00
CA SER A 14 -4.09 1.45 -37.57
C SER A 14 -5.60 1.29 -37.40
N ARG A 15 -6.02 0.10 -36.96
CA ARG A 15 -7.39 -0.15 -36.54
C ARG A 15 -7.61 0.53 -35.19
N THR A 16 -8.28 1.67 -35.24
CA THR A 16 -8.82 2.40 -34.09
C THR A 16 -9.88 1.58 -33.36
N ILE A 17 -9.85 1.60 -32.03
CA ILE A 17 -11.08 1.55 -31.23
C ILE A 17 -11.14 2.88 -30.47
N SER A 18 -12.21 3.61 -30.78
CA SER A 18 -12.56 4.94 -30.33
C SER A 18 -12.70 5.07 -28.81
N ILE A 19 -12.13 6.14 -28.25
CA ILE A 19 -12.52 6.70 -26.96
C ILE A 19 -12.82 8.20 -27.13
N PRO A 20 -14.06 8.63 -26.84
CA PRO A 20 -14.30 9.97 -26.28
C PRO A 20 -14.95 9.77 -24.89
N ILE A 21 -14.60 10.47 -23.81
CA ILE A 21 -14.74 11.91 -23.57
C ILE A 21 -13.99 12.29 -22.27
N SER A 22 -13.10 13.29 -22.37
CA SER A 22 -12.68 14.25 -21.33
C SER A 22 -12.43 13.79 -19.89
N PHE A 23 -11.19 13.42 -19.57
CA PHE A 23 -10.51 13.88 -18.33
C PHE A 23 -9.00 13.83 -18.55
N THR A 24 -8.39 14.99 -18.75
CA THR A 24 -6.93 15.13 -18.79
C THR A 24 -6.36 14.71 -17.46
N THR A 25 -5.37 13.81 -17.41
CA THR A 25 -4.20 13.96 -16.53
C THR A 25 -3.24 12.76 -16.57
N LEU A 26 -2.09 13.02 -17.20
CA LEU A 26 -0.74 12.57 -16.88
C LEU A 26 -0.30 11.14 -17.28
N SER A 27 0.54 11.16 -18.33
CA SER A 27 1.66 10.27 -18.63
C SER A 27 1.82 9.05 -17.72
N VAL A 28 1.56 7.87 -18.28
CA VAL A 28 2.00 6.58 -17.73
C VAL A 28 3.53 6.48 -17.88
N SER A 29 4.25 7.29 -17.11
CA SER A 29 5.70 7.20 -17.00
C SER A 29 6.03 5.94 -16.18
N SER A 30 6.36 4.85 -16.87
CA SER A 30 6.94 3.60 -16.32
C SER A 30 6.44 3.16 -14.93
N MET A 31 5.33 2.41 -14.89
CA MET A 31 4.82 1.70 -13.70
C MET A 31 5.75 0.57 -13.19
N SER A 32 7.04 0.61 -13.45
CA SER A 32 7.99 -0.43 -13.01
C SER A 32 8.66 -0.13 -11.66
N ASN A 33 8.44 1.06 -11.07
CA ASN A 33 9.06 1.43 -9.79
C ASN A 33 8.10 2.11 -8.81
N VAL A 34 6.85 1.62 -8.73
CA VAL A 34 5.92 2.05 -7.68
C VAL A 34 6.34 1.39 -6.37
N PRO A 35 6.73 2.13 -5.32
CA PRO A 35 7.01 1.54 -4.02
C PRO A 35 5.75 0.83 -3.55
N LYS A 36 5.88 -0.32 -2.89
CA LYS A 36 4.73 -1.12 -2.47
C LYS A 36 4.52 -0.98 -0.97
N PRO A 37 3.30 -0.69 -0.49
CA PRO A 37 2.99 -0.82 0.92
C PRO A 37 3.12 -2.29 1.33
N ARG A 38 3.42 -2.53 2.61
CA ARG A 38 3.58 -3.87 3.15
C ARG A 38 2.26 -4.34 3.74
N LEU A 39 1.87 -5.57 3.40
CA LEU A 39 0.72 -6.23 4.02
C LEU A 39 1.20 -7.17 5.13
N CYS A 40 0.97 -6.76 6.37
CA CYS A 40 1.29 -7.52 7.57
C CYS A 40 0.09 -8.35 7.99
N ARG A 41 0.24 -9.67 8.00
CA ARG A 41 -0.83 -10.61 8.41
C ARG A 41 -0.54 -11.12 9.81
N LEU A 42 -1.31 -10.65 10.78
CA LEU A 42 -1.18 -11.06 12.16
C LEU A 42 -2.15 -12.20 12.45
N ARG A 43 -1.64 -13.25 13.09
CA ARG A 43 -2.43 -14.39 13.57
C ARG A 43 -2.04 -14.72 15.01
N LYS A 44 -3.04 -14.85 15.86
CA LYS A 44 -2.91 -15.31 17.24
C LYS A 44 -3.26 -16.78 17.34
N HIS A 45 -2.71 -17.45 18.34
CA HIS A 45 -3.14 -18.79 18.72
C HIS A 45 -4.41 -18.70 19.58
N ASP A 46 -4.41 -17.76 20.52
CA ASP A 46 -5.49 -17.55 21.48
C ASP A 46 -6.06 -16.12 21.42
N PRO A 47 -7.37 -15.92 21.68
CA PRO A 47 -7.99 -14.60 21.67
C PRO A 47 -7.51 -13.71 22.84
N THR A 48 -6.93 -14.32 23.89
CA THR A 48 -6.34 -13.64 25.04
C THR A 48 -4.95 -13.08 24.75
N GLU A 49 -4.29 -13.53 23.67
CA GLU A 49 -2.99 -13.00 23.28
C GLU A 49 -3.11 -11.58 22.71
N GLU A 50 -2.05 -10.80 22.91
CA GLU A 50 -1.89 -9.50 22.29
C GLU A 50 -1.10 -9.65 20.99
N PHE A 51 -1.36 -8.77 20.03
CA PHE A 51 -0.61 -8.78 18.77
C PHE A 51 0.86 -8.36 18.96
N GLY A 52 1.22 -7.77 20.10
CA GLY A 52 2.58 -7.33 20.38
C GLY A 52 3.00 -6.10 19.60
N PHE A 53 2.10 -5.12 19.46
CA PHE A 53 2.40 -3.81 18.92
C PHE A 53 1.50 -2.73 19.52
N ASN A 54 1.99 -1.50 19.58
CA ASN A 54 1.23 -0.34 19.99
C ASN A 54 0.70 0.40 18.77
N LEU A 55 -0.56 0.81 18.84
CA LEU A 55 -1.16 1.73 17.86
C LEU A 55 -1.24 3.11 18.48
N HIS A 56 -0.70 4.12 17.81
CA HIS A 56 -0.94 5.51 18.19
C HIS A 56 -1.50 6.31 17.01
N ALA A 57 -2.30 7.32 17.33
CA ALA A 57 -2.84 8.26 16.35
C ALA A 57 -2.16 9.62 16.53
N GLU A 58 -1.75 10.22 15.44
CA GLU A 58 -1.20 11.57 15.42
C GLU A 58 -2.20 12.52 14.76
N LYS A 59 -2.48 13.65 15.44
CA LYS A 59 -3.40 14.67 14.93
C LYS A 59 -2.94 15.14 13.55
N ASN A 60 -3.82 15.03 12.56
CA ASN A 60 -3.60 15.39 11.15
C ASN A 60 -2.66 14.49 10.34
N ARG A 61 -1.96 13.51 10.95
CA ARG A 61 -1.09 12.58 10.20
C ARG A 61 -1.66 11.17 10.07
N GLY A 62 -2.58 10.77 10.97
CA GLY A 62 -3.27 9.48 10.90
C GLY A 62 -2.79 8.48 11.95
N HIS A 63 -2.71 7.20 11.59
CA HIS A 63 -2.44 6.10 12.52
C HIS A 63 -1.08 5.48 12.23
N PHE A 64 -0.31 5.23 13.28
CA PHE A 64 1.06 4.77 13.19
C PHE A 64 1.32 3.58 14.12
N VAL A 65 2.23 2.72 13.68
CA VAL A 65 2.78 1.62 14.46
C VAL A 65 3.81 2.21 15.44
N GLY A 66 3.52 2.08 16.73
CA GLY A 66 4.43 2.46 17.81
C GLY A 66 5.44 1.36 18.10
N ALA A 67 5.68 1.12 19.40
CA ALA A 67 6.52 0.01 19.84
C ALA A 67 5.99 -1.34 19.32
N VAL A 68 6.89 -2.20 18.88
CA VAL A 68 6.61 -3.58 18.48
C VAL A 68 7.39 -4.50 19.41
N ASP A 69 6.72 -5.49 19.98
CA ASP A 69 7.33 -6.46 20.89
C ASP A 69 8.30 -7.37 20.13
N LYS A 70 9.50 -7.53 20.71
CA LYS A 70 10.53 -8.43 20.18
C LYS A 70 10.06 -9.88 20.28
N ASN A 71 10.16 -10.63 19.20
CA ASN A 71 9.55 -11.94 19.03
C ASN A 71 8.01 -11.92 19.28
N GLY A 72 7.35 -10.79 19.04
CA GLY A 72 5.90 -10.66 19.07
C GLY A 72 5.25 -11.14 17.76
N ILE A 73 3.91 -11.20 17.75
CA ILE A 73 3.15 -11.51 16.52
C ILE A 73 3.34 -10.38 15.48
N GLY A 74 3.41 -9.13 15.93
CA GLY A 74 3.63 -7.96 15.09
C GLY A 74 4.97 -7.98 14.37
N GLU A 75 6.07 -8.22 15.10
CA GLU A 75 7.41 -8.33 14.51
C GLU A 75 7.48 -9.49 13.51
N ARG A 76 6.96 -10.66 13.87
CA ARG A 76 6.85 -11.81 12.95
C ARG A 76 6.00 -11.52 11.71
N ALA A 77 5.02 -10.62 11.81
CA ALA A 77 4.21 -10.21 10.66
C ALA A 77 4.89 -9.12 9.81
N GLY A 78 6.08 -8.66 10.20
CA GLY A 78 6.84 -7.63 9.49
C GLY A 78 6.45 -6.20 9.81
N LEU A 79 5.72 -5.97 10.91
CA LEU A 79 5.43 -4.62 11.42
C LEU A 79 6.71 -3.99 11.96
N GLN A 80 6.90 -2.72 11.63
CA GLN A 80 8.01 -1.92 12.14
C GLN A 80 7.49 -0.63 12.75
N MET A 81 8.15 -0.18 13.82
CA MET A 81 7.84 1.11 14.45
C MET A 81 8.00 2.26 13.44
N GLY A 82 7.14 3.27 13.55
CA GLY A 82 7.14 4.45 12.69
C GLY A 82 6.41 4.27 11.35
N GLN A 83 5.93 3.06 11.03
CA GLN A 83 5.14 2.85 9.83
C GLN A 83 3.71 3.39 9.99
N ARG A 84 3.17 3.97 8.91
CA ARG A 84 1.79 4.46 8.87
C ARG A 84 0.85 3.34 8.49
N ILE A 85 -0.25 3.19 9.21
CA ILE A 85 -1.30 2.23 8.86
C ILE A 85 -2.28 2.89 7.91
N VAL A 86 -2.42 2.31 6.72
CA VAL A 86 -3.22 2.82 5.62
C VAL A 86 -4.37 1.88 5.25
N GLY A 87 -4.40 0.68 5.83
CA GLY A 87 -5.54 -0.23 5.71
C GLY A 87 -5.61 -1.29 6.82
N VAL A 88 -6.81 -1.79 7.10
CA VAL A 88 -7.10 -2.84 8.08
C VAL A 88 -8.14 -3.81 7.51
N ASN A 89 -7.86 -5.11 7.52
CA ASN A 89 -8.78 -6.18 7.09
C ASN A 89 -9.43 -5.92 5.71
N GLY A 90 -8.64 -5.43 4.74
CA GLY A 90 -9.13 -5.12 3.38
C GLY A 90 -9.82 -3.75 3.24
N GLN A 91 -9.98 -3.00 4.32
CA GLN A 91 -10.55 -1.66 4.32
C GLN A 91 -9.44 -0.61 4.42
N LEU A 92 -9.40 0.35 3.51
CA LEU A 92 -8.47 1.48 3.60
C LEU A 92 -8.86 2.41 4.75
N ILE A 93 -7.86 3.00 5.39
CA ILE A 93 -8.04 3.98 6.46
C ILE A 93 -7.34 5.28 6.09
N TYR A 94 -7.99 6.38 6.42
CA TYR A 94 -7.57 7.73 6.09
C TYR A 94 -7.02 8.43 7.34
N PRO A 95 -6.22 9.49 7.18
CA PRO A 95 -5.73 10.25 8.34
C PRO A 95 -6.86 10.88 9.16
N SER A 96 -8.03 11.09 8.55
CA SER A 96 -9.25 11.57 9.20
C SER A 96 -10.05 10.47 9.92
N THR A 97 -9.72 9.19 9.73
CA THR A 97 -10.41 8.08 10.37
C THR A 97 -10.20 8.12 11.89
N ALA A 98 -11.29 7.96 12.66
CA ALA A 98 -11.21 7.97 14.12
C ALA A 98 -10.38 6.78 14.64
N HIS A 99 -9.53 7.03 15.64
CA HIS A 99 -8.71 5.98 16.27
C HIS A 99 -9.54 4.80 16.77
N LYS A 100 -10.72 5.08 17.36
CA LYS A 100 -11.64 4.03 17.80
C LYS A 100 -12.10 3.12 16.65
N GLU A 101 -12.35 3.68 15.46
CA GLU A 101 -12.78 2.91 14.30
C GLU A 101 -11.67 1.95 13.84
N VAL A 102 -10.44 2.45 13.76
CA VAL A 102 -9.27 1.62 13.40
C VAL A 102 -9.10 0.49 14.42
N VAL A 103 -9.17 0.79 15.71
CA VAL A 103 -9.08 -0.24 16.77
C VAL A 103 -10.21 -1.26 16.65
N SER A 104 -11.44 -0.82 16.38
CA SER A 104 -12.59 -1.71 16.17
C SER A 104 -12.39 -2.63 14.97
N LEU A 105 -11.85 -2.12 13.85
CA LEU A 105 -11.54 -2.93 12.67
C LEU A 105 -10.45 -3.97 12.96
N ILE A 106 -9.43 -3.60 13.74
CA ILE A 106 -8.36 -4.51 14.14
C ILE A 106 -8.89 -5.61 15.06
N LYS A 107 -9.78 -5.24 16.00
CA LYS A 107 -10.39 -6.15 16.97
C LYS A 107 -11.61 -6.90 16.43
N LYS A 108 -12.05 -6.59 15.20
CA LYS A 108 -13.19 -7.24 14.54
C LYS A 108 -13.04 -8.76 14.52
N ASN A 109 -11.82 -9.23 14.32
CA ASN A 109 -11.45 -10.64 14.38
C ASN A 109 -10.45 -10.84 15.53
N PRO A 110 -10.80 -11.57 16.59
CA PRO A 110 -9.93 -11.71 17.76
C PRO A 110 -8.65 -12.50 17.49
N LEU A 111 -8.67 -13.39 16.48
CA LEU A 111 -7.58 -14.31 16.14
C LEU A 111 -6.73 -13.88 14.95
N ARG A 112 -7.23 -13.02 14.07
CA ARG A 112 -6.54 -12.63 12.83
C ARG A 112 -6.81 -11.17 12.50
N THR A 113 -5.79 -10.44 12.08
CA THR A 113 -5.99 -9.13 11.46
C THR A 113 -4.96 -8.91 10.36
N GLU A 114 -5.34 -8.17 9.33
CA GLU A 114 -4.43 -7.78 8.25
C GLU A 114 -4.23 -6.27 8.30
N LEU A 115 -2.99 -5.83 8.41
CA LEU A 115 -2.62 -4.42 8.46
C LEU A 115 -1.85 -4.07 7.20
N LEU A 116 -2.35 -3.11 6.45
CA LEU A 116 -1.62 -2.51 5.35
C LEU A 116 -0.86 -1.32 5.89
N VAL A 117 0.46 -1.40 5.85
CA VAL A 117 1.37 -0.38 6.39
C VAL A 117 2.26 0.20 5.30
N ALA A 118 2.51 1.49 5.38
CA ALA A 118 3.40 2.22 4.50
C ALA A 118 4.57 2.76 5.31
N SER A 119 5.79 2.55 4.81
CA SER A 119 6.98 3.27 5.31
C SER A 119 6.90 4.73 4.87
N GLU A 120 7.66 5.61 5.51
CA GLU A 120 7.67 7.06 5.19
C GLU A 120 7.89 7.33 3.70
N GLU A 121 8.87 6.67 3.08
CA GLU A 121 9.18 6.79 1.65
C GLU A 121 8.00 6.36 0.75
N VAL A 122 7.29 5.29 1.14
CA VAL A 122 6.11 4.81 0.41
C VAL A 122 4.98 5.83 0.56
N ASP A 123 4.73 6.31 1.77
CA ASP A 123 3.66 7.27 2.03
C ASP A 123 3.86 8.60 1.33
N GLN A 124 5.09 9.08 1.30
CA GLN A 124 5.47 10.26 0.54
C GLN A 124 5.22 10.06 -0.95
N TRP A 125 5.72 8.96 -1.53
CA TRP A 125 5.52 8.70 -2.96
C TRP A 125 4.04 8.61 -3.34
N TYR A 126 3.21 7.92 -2.55
CA TYR A 126 1.77 7.82 -2.81
C TYR A 126 1.07 9.18 -2.73
N THR A 127 1.46 10.00 -1.75
CA THR A 127 0.93 11.35 -1.58
C THR A 127 1.33 12.27 -2.73
N GLU A 128 2.60 12.28 -3.14
CA GLU A 128 3.11 13.12 -4.24
C GLU A 128 2.53 12.73 -5.60
N ASN A 129 2.41 11.42 -5.86
CA ASN A 129 1.89 10.90 -7.11
C ASN A 129 0.35 10.81 -7.14
N HIS A 130 -0.33 11.21 -6.05
CA HIS A 130 -1.79 11.13 -5.91
C HIS A 130 -2.35 9.73 -6.22
N VAL A 131 -1.61 8.70 -5.77
CA VAL A 131 -1.98 7.30 -5.98
C VAL A 131 -2.70 6.79 -4.75
N GLU A 132 -3.80 6.06 -4.95
CA GLU A 132 -4.50 5.40 -3.86
C GLU A 132 -3.82 4.08 -3.45
N TYR A 133 -3.79 3.83 -2.15
CA TYR A 133 -3.38 2.54 -1.61
C TYR A 133 -4.32 1.43 -2.08
N SER A 134 -3.77 0.23 -2.27
CA SER A 134 -4.57 -0.93 -2.65
C SER A 134 -3.98 -2.20 -2.07
N PHE A 135 -4.85 -3.07 -1.56
CA PHE A 135 -4.48 -4.42 -1.12
C PHE A 135 -4.04 -5.33 -2.27
N GLY A 136 -4.30 -4.94 -3.53
CA GLY A 136 -3.87 -5.69 -4.71
C GLY A 136 -2.41 -5.44 -5.13
N ARG A 137 -1.77 -4.36 -4.65
CA ARG A 137 -0.39 -4.00 -5.00
C ARG A 137 0.44 -3.81 -3.73
N VAL A 138 0.76 -4.91 -3.07
CA VAL A 138 1.43 -4.93 -1.77
C VAL A 138 2.67 -5.81 -1.80
N ASP A 139 3.61 -5.53 -0.92
CA ASP A 139 4.71 -6.42 -0.58
C ASP A 139 4.25 -7.34 0.58
N PHE A 140 4.36 -8.65 0.37
CA PHE A 140 4.04 -9.62 1.42
C PHE A 140 5.32 -9.87 2.20
N TYR A 141 5.27 -9.62 3.51
CA TYR A 141 6.36 -10.04 4.38
C TYR A 141 6.42 -11.56 4.41
N ASN A 142 7.43 -12.14 3.76
CA ASN A 142 7.65 -13.56 3.70
C ASN A 142 8.78 -13.92 4.68
N LEU A 143 8.48 -14.71 5.72
CA LEU A 143 9.50 -15.14 6.69
C LEU A 143 10.56 -16.08 6.08
N GLU A 144 10.37 -16.50 4.83
CA GLU A 144 11.15 -17.53 4.13
C GLU A 144 12.37 -16.96 3.36
N THR A 145 12.73 -15.69 3.55
CA THR A 145 14.04 -15.15 3.15
C THR A 145 14.88 -14.70 4.35
N GLY A 146 15.03 -15.58 5.34
CA GLY A 146 16.24 -15.67 6.13
C GLY A 146 17.29 -16.49 5.38
N SER A 147 17.85 -15.95 4.29
CA SER A 147 18.99 -16.51 3.55
C SER A 147 19.62 -15.34 2.80
N SER A 148 20.91 -14.99 2.94
CA SER A 148 22.09 -15.82 3.18
C SER A 148 23.34 -14.95 3.39
N GLY A 149 24.33 -15.41 4.16
CA GLY A 149 25.73 -14.98 3.99
C GLY A 149 26.60 -15.00 5.24
N GLY A 150 27.24 -16.14 5.55
CA GLY A 150 28.31 -16.16 6.56
C GLY A 150 28.75 -17.52 7.08
N ILE A 151 28.91 -18.53 6.21
CA ILE A 151 29.86 -19.63 6.52
C ILE A 151 31.27 -19.07 6.31
N MET A 152 32.03 -18.94 7.39
CA MET A 152 33.48 -18.69 7.33
C MET A 152 34.13 -19.94 7.92
N GLY A 153 34.92 -20.63 7.09
CA GLY A 153 35.62 -21.86 7.43
C GLY A 153 36.91 -21.65 8.19
#